data_AF-A0A2E7RNT4-F1
#
_entry.id   AF-A0A2E7RNT4-F1
#
_cell.length_a   1.000
_cell.length_b   1.000
_cell.length_c   1.000
_cell.angle_alpha   90.00
_cell.angle_beta   90.00
_cell.angle_gamma   90.00
#
_symmetry.space_group_name_H-M   'P 1'
#
loop_
_entity.id
_entity.type
_entity.pdbx_description
1 polymer ?
#
loop_
_entity_poly.entity_id
_entity_poly.type
_entity_poly.pdbx_seq_one_letter_code
_entity_poly.pdbx_strand_id
1 'polypeptide(L)' 'MADLVDEFKTLRTKHRYSQREVSDGTGVAVITVYTWEAKQRQPTLENFNKVLGNMGYELSIRPISSAERDVQHG' A
#
# COMPACT_ATOMS: atom_id res chain seq x y z
N MET A 1 -0.05 -6.35 7.45
CA MET A 1 0.90 -5.54 6.65
C MET A 1 1.75 -6.38 5.72
N ALA A 2 2.20 -7.58 6.13
CA ALA A 2 3.01 -8.46 5.30
C ALA A 2 2.34 -8.79 3.95
N ASP A 3 1.06 -9.15 3.95
CA ASP A 3 0.30 -9.47 2.73
C ASP A 3 0.18 -8.28 1.77
N LEU A 4 -0.01 -7.06 2.31
CA LEU A 4 -0.03 -5.83 1.51
C LEU A 4 1.32 -5.55 0.85
N VAL A 5 2.43 -5.85 1.53
CA VAL A 5 3.77 -5.68 0.98
C VAL A 5 4.06 -6.71 -0.11
N ASP A 6 3.59 -7.95 0.05
CA ASP A 6 3.68 -8.99 -0.99
C ASP A 6 2.83 -8.62 -2.23
N GLU A 7 1.64 -8.06 -2.04
CA GLU A 7 0.80 -7.54 -3.12
C GLU A 7 1.46 -6.34 -3.82
N PHE A 8 1.99 -5.38 -3.05
CA PHE A 8 2.76 -4.25 -3.56
C PHE A 8 3.93 -4.71 -4.44
N LYS A 9 4.70 -5.70 -3.99
CA LYS A 9 5.80 -6.28 -4.76
C LYS A 9 5.30 -6.90 -6.06
N THR A 10 4.18 -7.61 -6.02
CA THR A 10 3.56 -8.23 -7.19
C THR A 10 3.09 -7.19 -8.21
N LEU A 11 2.46 -6.10 -7.75
CA LEU A 11 2.08 -4.98 -8.61
C LEU A 11 3.32 -4.32 -9.23
N ARG A 12 4.34 -4.01 -8.42
CA ARG A 12 5.58 -3.42 -8.87
C ARG A 12 6.23 -4.23 -10.00
N THR A 13 6.36 -5.55 -9.82
CA THR A 13 6.96 -6.43 -10.82
C THR A 13 6.09 -6.59 -12.08
N LYS A 14 4.76 -6.68 -11.92
CA LYS A 14 3.81 -6.72 -13.05
C LYS A 14 3.92 -5.49 -13.95
N HIS A 15 4.10 -4.32 -13.36
CA HIS A 15 4.28 -3.06 -14.08
C HIS A 15 5.74 -2.76 -14.45
N ARG A 16 6.68 -3.69 -14.15
CA ARG A 16 8.13 -3.58 -14.40
C ARG A 16 8.81 -2.38 -13.74
N TYR A 17 8.23 -1.85 -12.67
CA TYR A 17 8.87 -0.79 -11.91
C TYR A 17 10.02 -1.33 -11.05
N SER A 18 11.13 -0.62 -11.03
CA SER A 18 12.20 -0.84 -10.06
C SER A 18 11.85 -0.23 -8.70
N GLN A 19 12.54 -0.67 -7.64
CA GLN A 19 12.41 -0.08 -6.30
C GLN A 19 12.77 1.41 -6.29
N ARG A 20 13.69 1.82 -7.17
CA ARG A 20 14.06 3.22 -7.35
C ARG A 20 12.90 4.01 -7.96
N GLU A 21 12.30 3.52 -9.04
CA GLU A 21 11.20 4.22 -9.70
C GLU A 21 10.00 4.42 -8.78
N VAL A 22 9.60 3.40 -8.02
CA VAL A 22 8.45 3.54 -7.10
C VAL A 22 8.72 4.47 -5.92
N SER A 23 9.98 4.66 -5.54
CA SER A 23 10.36 5.55 -4.43
C SER A 23 10.77 6.96 -4.88
N ASP A 24 11.01 7.15 -6.17
CA ASP A 24 11.44 8.44 -6.72
C ASP A 24 10.39 9.54 -6.46
N GLY A 25 10.84 10.70 -5.98
CA GLY A 25 9.95 11.81 -5.64
C GLY A 25 9.01 11.60 -4.44
N THR A 26 8.96 10.41 -3.83
CA THR A 26 8.04 10.10 -2.72
C THR A 26 8.56 10.52 -1.34
N GLY A 27 9.87 10.82 -1.24
CA GLY A 27 10.57 11.04 0.03
C GLY A 27 10.85 9.76 0.83
N VAL A 28 10.44 8.59 0.34
CA VAL A 28 10.80 7.29 0.90
C VAL A 28 12.12 6.85 0.25
N ALA A 29 13.09 6.40 1.04
CA ALA A 29 14.35 5.93 0.49
C ALA A 29 14.18 4.56 -0.19
N VAL A 30 14.94 4.31 -1.27
CA VAL A 30 14.93 3.01 -1.97
C VAL A 30 15.20 1.84 -1.02
N ILE A 31 16.14 2.03 -0.08
CA ILE A 31 16.47 1.03 0.95
C ILE A 31 15.27 0.71 1.83
N THR A 32 14.40 1.67 2.10
CA THR A 32 13.19 1.48 2.90
C THR A 32 12.22 0.54 2.17
N VAL A 33 12.00 0.75 0.86
CA VAL A 33 11.19 -0.17 0.03
C VAL A 33 11.79 -1.57 0.01
N TYR A 34 13.11 -1.70 -0.16
CA TYR A 34 13.80 -2.98 -0.09
C TYR A 34 13.57 -3.71 1.24
N THR A 35 13.73 -3.01 2.37
CA THR A 35 13.54 -3.62 3.71
C THR A 35 12.11 -4.06 3.96
N TRP A 36 11.12 -3.41 3.33
CA TRP A 36 9.73 -3.86 3.35
C TRP A 36 9.58 -5.16 2.58
N GLU A 37 10.04 -5.20 1.33
CA GLU A 37 9.96 -6.40 0.49
C GLU A 37 10.76 -7.60 1.04
N ALA A 38 11.83 -7.32 1.80
CA ALA A 38 12.62 -8.32 2.51
C ALA A 38 12.01 -8.75 3.85
N LYS A 39 10.82 -8.22 4.23
CA LYS A 39 10.13 -8.46 5.50
C LYS A 39 10.96 -8.10 6.74
N GLN A 40 12.01 -7.30 6.58
CA GLN A 40 12.88 -6.85 7.66
C GLN A 40 12.25 -5.71 8.46
N ARG A 41 11.43 -4.88 7.80
CA ARG A 41 10.74 -3.75 8.44
C ARG A 41 9.33 -3.62 7.91
N GLN A 42 8.40 -3.26 8.79
CA GLN A 42 7.03 -2.95 8.36
C GLN A 42 6.93 -1.48 7.90
N PRO A 43 6.25 -1.20 6.78
CA PRO A 43 5.95 0.15 6.37
C PRO A 43 4.95 0.81 7.33
N THR A 44 5.11 2.11 7.53
CA THR A 44 4.03 2.95 8.06
C THR A 44 3.02 3.20 6.95
N LEU A 45 1.73 3.33 7.29
CA LEU A 45 0.66 3.63 6.33
C LEU A 45 0.98 4.85 5.45
N GLU A 46 1.52 5.92 6.02
CA GLU A 46 1.86 7.14 5.28
C GLU A 46 2.89 6.88 4.17
N ASN A 47 4.06 6.34 4.54
CA ASN A 47 5.11 6.03 3.57
C ASN A 47 4.66 4.98 2.55
N PHE A 48 3.84 4.01 2.96
CA PHE A 48 3.29 3.03 2.03
C PHE A 48 2.37 3.69 0.99
N ASN A 49 1.49 4.59 1.43
CA ASN A 49 0.58 5.29 0.54
C ASN A 49 1.31 6.24 -0.42
N LYS A 50 2.42 6.87 0.01
CA LYS A 50 3.27 7.69 -0.88
C LYS A 50 3.84 6.88 -2.05
N VAL A 51 4.37 5.68 -1.76
CA VAL A 51 4.96 4.78 -2.77
C VAL A 51 3.86 4.16 -3.66
N LEU A 52 2.70 3.81 -3.09
CA LEU A 52 1.55 3.36 -3.87
C LEU A 52 1.04 4.45 -4.82
N GLY A 53 0.94 5.69 -4.33
CA GLY A 53 0.47 6.83 -5.12
C GLY A 53 1.34 7.08 -6.35
N ASN A 54 2.65 6.86 -6.22
CA ASN A 54 3.57 6.96 -7.35
C ASN A 54 3.33 5.91 -8.45
N MET A 55 2.74 4.76 -8.09
CA MET A 55 2.28 3.75 -9.04
C MET A 55 0.84 3.98 -9.51
N GLY A 56 0.16 5.02 -9.04
CA GLY A 56 -1.25 5.30 -9.33
C GLY A 56 -2.25 4.51 -8.48
N TYR A 57 -1.82 3.99 -7.33
CA TYR A 57 -2.67 3.25 -6.39
C TYR A 57 -2.83 4.00 -5.07
N GLU A 58 -3.94 3.79 -4.38
CA GLU A 58 -4.15 4.29 -3.02
C GLU A 58 -4.66 3.19 -2.10
N LEU A 59 -4.31 3.27 -0.82
CA LEU A 59 -4.87 2.40 0.20
C LEU A 59 -6.08 3.10 0.83
N SER A 60 -7.29 2.60 0.57
CA SER A 60 -8.52 3.14 1.16
C SER A 60 -9.16 2.14 2.12
N ILE A 61 -9.65 2.64 3.27
CA ILE A 61 -10.46 1.87 4.20
C ILE A 61 -11.91 2.23 3.92
N ARG A 62 -12.72 1.22 3.57
CA ARG A 62 -14.14 1.40 3.29
C ARG A 62 -14.94 0.49 4.22
N PRO A 63 -16.14 0.90 4.66
CA PRO A 63 -17.02 -0.01 5.38
C PRO A 63 -17.29 -1.21 4.49
N ILE A 64 -17.04 -2.41 5.02
CA ILE A 64 -17.61 -3.64 4.47
C ILE A 64 -19.11 -3.43 4.68
N SER A 65 -19.83 -3.13 3.60
CA SER A 65 -21.26 -2.74 3.57
C SER A 65 -21.95 -3.06 4.89
N SER A 66 -22.39 -2.03 5.63
CA SER A 66 -23.18 -2.24 6.85
C SER A 66 -24.21 -3.31 6.52
N ALA A 67 -24.13 -4.46 7.20
CA ALA A 67 -25.29 -5.32 7.32
C ALA A 67 -26.44 -4.38 7.70
N GLU A 68 -27.43 -4.32 6.83
CA GLU A 68 -28.62 -3.48 6.94
C GLU A 68 -29.17 -3.64 8.35
N ARG A 69 -28.81 -2.71 9.24
CA ARG A 69 -29.55 -2.51 10.48
C ARG A 69 -30.56 -1.44 10.14
N ASP A 70 -31.59 -1.90 9.44
CA ASP A 70 -32.93 -1.33 9.49
C ASP A 70 -33.29 -1.16 10.97
N VAL A 71 -32.90 -0.03 11.54
CA VAL A 71 -33.53 0.50 12.74
C VAL A 71 -34.72 1.30 12.23
N GLN A 72 -35.74 0.60 11.75
CA GLN A 72 -37.09 1.12 11.73
C GLN A 72 -37.57 1.16 13.18
N HIS A 73 -37.43 2.34 13.80
CA HIS A 73 -38.29 2.75 14.90
C HIS A 73 -39.15 3.90 14.37
N GLY A 74 -40.42 3.59 14.14
CA GLY A 74 -41.50 4.51 13.81
C GLY A 74 -42.80 3.86 14.24
#